data_AF-R9JUT6-F1
#
_entry.id   AF-R9JUT6-F1
#
_cell.length_a   1.000
_cell.length_b   1.000
_cell.length_c   1.000
_cell.angle_alpha   90.00
_cell.angle_beta   90.00
_cell.angle_gamma   90.00
#
_symmetry.space_group_name_H-M   'P 1'
#
loop_
_entity.id
_entity.type
_entity.pdbx_description
1 polymer ?
#
loop_
_entity_poly.entity_id
_entity_poly.type
_entity_poly.pdbx_seq_one_letter_code
_entity_poly.pdbx_strand_id
1 'polypeptide(L)'
;MKKKKNIVNPNPLHYQYPYYVKIEDGDKDSISYYMRNGVPICYIHWPHRMLHFYAVFNAQSQKEADSMNRLFNNWDKKEYHDTKVQMENEVSYEKLVEEGFDVLQIGTNPEEIVVYKALIHALNKALDELTEEELRYCKMVADKESEYEVSKEMSIHPTILSARKNAALEELGKKMKDYR
;
A
#
# COMPACT_ATOMS: atom_id res chain seq x y z
N MET A 1 -26.00 8.22 49.62
CA MET A 1 -24.91 9.18 49.32
C MET A 1 -25.04 9.65 47.88
N LYS A 2 -25.21 10.95 47.64
CA LYS A 2 -25.44 11.54 46.32
C LYS A 2 -24.15 11.46 45.49
N LYS A 3 -24.15 10.71 44.37
CA LYS A 3 -23.05 10.71 43.38
C LYS A 3 -22.95 12.11 42.76
N LYS A 4 -21.91 12.88 43.08
CA LYS A 4 -21.63 14.16 42.44
C LYS A 4 -21.34 13.89 40.96
N LYS A 5 -22.14 14.48 40.07
CA LYS A 5 -21.89 14.53 38.64
C LYS A 5 -20.63 15.40 38.44
N ASN A 6 -19.48 14.80 38.12
CA ASN A 6 -18.25 15.52 37.77
C ASN A 6 -18.30 16.02 36.32
N ILE A 7 -19.33 16.80 35.99
CA ILE A 7 -19.42 17.55 34.74
C ILE A 7 -19.20 19.00 35.15
N VAL A 8 -17.99 19.52 34.94
CA VAL A 8 -17.55 20.79 35.50
C VAL A 8 -17.38 21.81 34.38
N ASN A 9 -18.01 22.97 34.56
CA ASN A 9 -17.86 24.15 33.70
C ASN A 9 -16.38 24.59 33.71
N PRO A 10 -15.84 25.21 32.64
CA PRO A 10 -14.40 25.25 32.35
C PRO A 10 -13.54 26.18 33.22
N ASN A 11 -13.89 26.41 34.50
CA ASN A 11 -12.92 26.94 35.47
C ASN A 11 -13.30 26.62 36.94
N PRO A 12 -12.37 26.20 37.83
CA PRO A 12 -11.02 25.68 37.60
C PRO A 12 -10.84 24.27 38.19
N LEU A 13 -10.42 23.32 37.38
CA LEU A 13 -9.54 22.28 37.89
C LEU A 13 -8.25 23.00 38.25
N HIS A 14 -7.78 22.93 39.50
CA HIS A 14 -6.55 23.58 39.99
C HIS A 14 -5.28 22.97 39.37
N TYR A 15 -5.25 22.83 38.05
CA TYR A 15 -4.13 22.33 37.29
C TYR A 15 -3.24 23.50 36.90
N GLN A 16 -1.99 23.39 37.31
CA GLN A 16 -0.97 24.40 37.04
C GLN A 16 -0.65 24.47 35.55
N TYR A 17 -0.68 23.32 34.85
CA TYR A 17 -0.36 23.18 33.43
C TYR A 17 -1.33 22.20 32.73
N PRO A 18 -2.57 22.62 32.43
CA PRO A 18 -3.58 21.72 31.85
C PRO A 18 -3.31 21.41 30.37
N TYR A 19 -3.49 20.15 29.98
CA TYR A 19 -3.61 19.73 28.58
C TYR A 19 -4.92 18.98 28.35
N TYR A 20 -5.43 19.06 27.11
CA TYR A 20 -6.77 18.62 26.74
C TYR A 20 -6.69 17.49 25.72
N VAL A 21 -7.38 16.39 26.01
CA VAL A 21 -7.55 15.26 25.09
C VAL A 21 -9.01 15.22 24.67
N LYS A 22 -9.27 15.36 23.37
CA LYS A 22 -10.63 15.31 22.83
C LYS A 22 -11.19 13.89 22.97
N ILE A 23 -12.44 13.78 23.41
CA ILE A 23 -13.19 12.53 23.41
C ILE A 23 -14.15 12.58 22.23
N GLU A 24 -14.29 11.46 21.51
CA GLU A 24 -15.25 11.34 20.42
C GLU A 24 -16.68 11.61 20.87
N ASP A 25 -17.43 12.31 20.01
CA ASP A 25 -18.79 12.71 20.31
C ASP A 25 -19.70 11.47 20.35
N GLY A 26 -20.24 11.16 21.53
CA GLY A 26 -21.11 9.99 21.74
C GLY A 26 -20.42 8.79 22.38
N ASP A 27 -19.10 8.83 22.60
CA ASP A 27 -18.35 7.78 23.29
C ASP A 27 -18.58 7.82 24.81
N LYS A 28 -19.68 7.18 25.23
CA LYS A 28 -20.07 7.06 26.63
C LYS A 28 -19.13 6.17 27.43
N ASP A 29 -18.42 5.27 26.78
CA ASP A 29 -17.52 4.33 27.43
C ASP A 29 -16.22 5.02 27.84
N SER A 30 -15.66 5.86 26.95
CA SER A 30 -14.51 6.71 27.28
C SER A 30 -14.85 7.72 28.37
N ILE A 31 -16.01 8.37 28.30
CA ILE A 31 -16.48 9.27 29.37
C ILE A 31 -16.56 8.53 30.72
N SER A 32 -17.12 7.32 30.71
CA SER A 32 -17.23 6.49 31.92
C SER A 32 -15.87 6.03 32.43
N TYR A 33 -14.94 5.69 31.53
CA TYR A 33 -13.57 5.29 31.86
C TYR A 33 -12.81 6.42 32.55
N TYR A 34 -12.80 7.62 31.98
CA TYR A 34 -12.11 8.77 32.57
C TYR A 34 -12.73 9.16 33.93
N MET A 35 -14.06 9.13 34.04
CA MET A 35 -14.73 9.37 35.33
C MET A 35 -14.37 8.33 36.40
N ARG A 36 -14.23 7.04 36.04
CA ARG A 36 -13.81 5.98 36.98
C ARG A 36 -12.37 6.15 37.44
N ASN A 37 -11.51 6.65 36.57
CA ASN A 37 -10.09 6.91 36.87
C ASN A 37 -9.85 8.26 37.55
N GLY A 38 -10.90 8.99 37.91
CA GLY A 38 -10.80 10.29 38.58
C GLY A 38 -10.30 11.41 37.68
N VAL A 39 -10.26 11.20 36.36
CA VAL A 39 -9.88 12.22 35.38
C VAL A 39 -11.09 13.13 35.14
N PRO A 40 -10.92 14.44 35.31
CA PRO A 40 -12.01 15.38 35.10
C PRO A 40 -12.28 15.58 33.61
N ILE A 41 -13.57 15.71 33.28
CA ILE A 41 -14.05 15.92 31.93
C ILE A 41 -14.65 17.32 31.86
N CYS A 42 -14.16 18.13 30.93
CA CYS A 42 -14.77 19.40 30.57
C CYS A 42 -15.54 19.28 29.25
N TYR A 43 -16.50 20.18 29.05
CA TYR A 43 -17.22 20.30 27.79
C TYR A 43 -17.09 21.73 27.29
N ILE A 44 -16.92 21.90 25.99
CA ILE A 44 -16.89 23.22 25.36
C ILE A 44 -18.15 23.32 24.51
N HIS A 45 -19.05 24.23 24.90
CA HIS A 45 -20.23 24.54 24.12
C HIS A 45 -19.93 25.72 23.19
N TRP A 46 -20.02 25.48 21.88
CA TRP A 46 -20.00 26.54 20.88
C TRP A 46 -21.42 26.73 20.33
N PRO A 47 -21.89 27.98 20.15
CA PRO A 47 -23.19 28.23 19.53
C PRO A 47 -23.21 27.61 18.13
N HIS A 48 -24.19 26.74 17.89
CA HIS A 48 -24.42 26.01 16.63
C HIS A 48 -23.45 24.86 16.31
N ARG A 49 -22.66 24.38 17.28
CA ARG A 49 -21.87 23.13 17.13
C ARG A 49 -22.23 22.09 18.19
N MET A 50 -21.92 20.84 17.89
CA MET A 50 -22.11 19.71 18.81
C MET A 50 -21.24 19.90 20.07
N LEU A 51 -21.71 19.35 21.19
CA LEU A 51 -21.01 19.37 22.47
C LEU A 51 -19.78 18.46 22.40
N HIS A 52 -18.58 19.05 22.39
CA HIS A 52 -17.34 18.29 22.46
C HIS A 52 -16.91 18.10 23.91
N PHE A 53 -16.61 16.85 24.27
CA PHE A 53 -16.08 16.48 25.57
C PHE A 53 -14.55 16.39 25.50
N TYR A 54 -13.88 16.84 26.56
CA TYR A 54 -12.44 16.78 26.69
C TYR A 54 -12.05 16.22 28.05
N ALA A 55 -11.15 15.25 28.08
CA ALA A 55 -10.47 14.84 29.29
C ALA A 55 -9.34 15.84 29.60
N VAL A 56 -9.27 16.31 30.84
CA VAL A 56 -8.29 17.31 31.27
C VAL A 56 -7.25 16.66 32.17
N PHE A 57 -5.99 16.87 31.84
CA PHE A 57 -4.84 16.34 32.56
C PHE A 57 -3.89 17.47 32.96
N ASN A 58 -3.07 17.24 33.98
CA ASN A 58 -2.04 18.19 34.41
C ASN A 58 -0.66 17.70 33.98
N ALA A 59 0.07 18.53 33.24
CA ALA A 59 1.47 18.29 32.92
C ALA A 59 2.38 18.71 34.08
N GLN A 60 3.66 18.31 34.02
CA GLN A 60 4.67 18.72 34.98
C GLN A 60 5.23 20.12 34.67
N SER A 61 5.11 20.59 33.43
CA SER A 61 5.55 21.92 33.00
C SER A 61 4.66 22.55 31.92
N GLN A 62 4.70 23.87 31.79
CA GLN A 62 4.00 24.59 30.71
C GLN A 62 4.45 24.14 29.31
N LYS A 63 5.77 23.91 29.13
CA LYS A 63 6.32 23.45 27.85
C LYS A 63 5.78 22.08 27.46
N GLU A 64 5.61 21.20 28.44
CA GLU A 64 5.02 19.88 28.24
C GLU A 64 3.53 19.98 27.90
N ALA A 65 2.76 20.78 28.64
CA ALA A 65 1.35 21.02 28.33
C ALA A 65 1.15 21.58 26.91
N ASP A 66 1.96 22.57 26.52
CA ASP A 66 1.92 23.16 25.18
C ASP A 66 2.28 22.13 24.09
N SER A 67 3.28 21.27 24.35
CA SER A 67 3.67 20.19 23.43
C SER A 67 2.56 19.15 23.28
N MET A 68 1.94 18.72 24.38
CA MET A 68 0.85 17.75 24.37
C MET A 68 -0.37 18.30 23.64
N ASN A 69 -0.75 19.55 23.92
CA ASN A 69 -1.85 20.21 23.20
C ASN A 69 -1.56 20.31 21.70
N ARG A 70 -0.32 20.58 21.28
CA ARG A 70 0.04 20.58 19.85
C ARG A 70 -0.05 19.19 19.24
N LEU A 71 0.42 18.16 19.95
CA LEU A 71 0.40 16.78 19.48
C LEU A 71 -1.03 16.31 19.21
N PHE A 72 -1.91 16.41 20.22
CA PHE A 72 -3.30 15.96 20.10
C PHE A 72 -4.06 16.76 19.03
N ASN A 73 -3.89 18.09 18.97
CA ASN A 73 -4.53 18.88 17.92
C ASN A 73 -4.06 18.52 16.50
N ASN A 74 -2.79 18.13 16.33
CA ASN A 74 -2.26 17.72 15.04
C ASN A 74 -2.76 16.33 14.64
N TRP A 75 -2.88 15.42 15.61
CA TRP A 75 -3.48 14.10 15.39
C TRP A 75 -4.95 14.21 14.98
N ASP A 76 -5.76 14.98 15.71
CA ASP A 76 -7.17 15.20 15.38
C ASP A 76 -7.36 15.76 13.96
N LYS A 77 -6.49 16.70 13.55
CA LYS A 77 -6.53 17.27 12.19
C LYS A 77 -6.16 16.25 11.11
N LYS A 78 -5.17 15.40 11.39
CA LYS A 78 -4.75 14.35 10.47
C LYS A 78 -5.86 13.31 10.31
N GLU A 79 -6.44 12.85 11.42
CA GLU A 79 -7.54 11.88 11.41
C GLU A 79 -8.77 12.42 10.68
N TYR A 80 -9.13 13.70 10.90
CA TYR A 80 -10.19 14.34 10.13
C TYR A 80 -9.89 14.39 8.62
N HIS A 81 -8.65 14.65 8.24
CA HIS A 81 -8.26 14.66 6.83
C HIS A 81 -8.29 13.25 6.24
N ASP A 82 -7.77 12.26 6.96
CA ASP A 82 -7.72 10.87 6.51
C ASP A 82 -9.13 10.29 6.35
N THR A 83 -10.04 10.53 7.31
CA THR A 83 -11.44 10.12 7.21
C THR A 83 -12.17 10.82 6.07
N LYS A 84 -11.89 12.12 5.84
CA LYS A 84 -12.44 12.85 4.69
C LYS A 84 -11.96 12.27 3.36
N VAL A 85 -10.67 11.99 3.24
CA VAL A 85 -10.07 11.37 2.05
C VAL A 85 -10.63 9.97 1.81
N GLN A 86 -10.85 9.19 2.87
CA GLN A 86 -11.52 7.89 2.79
C GLN A 86 -12.96 8.05 2.29
N MET A 87 -13.76 8.95 2.88
CA MET A 87 -15.13 9.19 2.42
C MET A 87 -15.21 9.67 0.96
N GLU A 88 -14.22 10.44 0.50
CA GLU A 88 -14.17 10.94 -0.88
C GLU A 88 -13.71 9.88 -1.89
N ASN A 89 -12.83 8.95 -1.50
CA ASN A 89 -12.20 8.00 -2.41
C ASN A 89 -12.71 6.56 -2.29
N GLU A 90 -13.34 6.19 -1.17
CA GLU A 90 -13.91 4.86 -0.97
C GLU A 90 -15.33 4.83 -1.55
N VAL A 91 -15.44 4.26 -2.76
CA VAL A 91 -16.72 3.90 -3.34
C VAL A 91 -17.18 2.60 -2.68
N SER A 92 -18.38 2.60 -2.09
CA SER A 92 -18.98 1.39 -1.49
C SER A 92 -19.00 0.25 -2.51
N TYR A 93 -18.70 -0.97 -2.06
CA TYR A 93 -18.79 -2.18 -2.88
C TYR A 93 -20.15 -2.31 -3.59
N GLU A 94 -21.25 -1.93 -2.91
CA GLU A 94 -22.60 -1.96 -3.50
C GLU A 94 -22.71 -1.03 -4.71
N LYS A 95 -22.08 0.14 -4.64
CA LYS A 95 -22.07 1.12 -5.73
C LYS A 95 -21.19 0.66 -6.90
N LEU A 96 -20.07 -0.03 -6.64
CA LEU A 96 -19.24 -0.65 -7.67
C LEU A 96 -19.99 -1.79 -8.39
N VAL A 97 -20.77 -2.58 -7.65
CA VAL A 97 -21.62 -3.66 -8.22
C VAL A 97 -22.76 -3.07 -9.06
N GLU A 98 -23.41 -2.00 -8.59
CA GLU A 98 -24.44 -1.28 -9.35
C GLU A 98 -23.88 -0.62 -10.62
N GLU A 99 -22.64 -0.11 -10.58
CA GLU A 99 -21.92 0.42 -11.73
C GLU A 99 -21.42 -0.67 -12.70
N GLY A 100 -21.69 -1.96 -12.41
CA GLY A 100 -21.39 -3.09 -13.27
C GLY A 100 -19.91 -3.51 -13.24
N PHE A 101 -19.19 -3.19 -12.17
CA PHE A 101 -17.79 -3.58 -12.00
C PHE A 101 -17.69 -5.08 -11.71
N ASP A 102 -17.33 -5.88 -12.71
CA ASP A 102 -17.21 -7.33 -12.61
C ASP A 102 -15.77 -7.73 -12.24
N VAL A 103 -15.58 -8.28 -11.03
CA VAL A 103 -14.29 -8.68 -10.46
C VAL A 103 -13.62 -9.82 -11.26
N LEU A 104 -14.37 -10.46 -12.16
CA LEU A 104 -13.97 -11.65 -12.91
C LEU A 104 -13.01 -11.41 -14.08
N GLN A 105 -12.63 -10.17 -14.40
CA GLN A 105 -11.67 -9.92 -15.50
C GLN A 105 -10.21 -10.28 -15.19
N ILE A 106 -9.90 -10.81 -13.99
CA ILE A 106 -8.59 -11.40 -13.66
C ILE A 106 -8.65 -12.94 -13.71
N GLY A 107 -9.56 -13.50 -14.53
CA GLY A 107 -9.60 -14.92 -14.86
C GLY A 107 -8.81 -15.19 -16.13
N THR A 108 -7.66 -15.86 -16.01
CA THR A 108 -6.85 -16.33 -17.13
C THR A 108 -7.74 -17.05 -18.15
N ASN A 109 -7.86 -16.51 -19.37
CA ASN A 109 -8.69 -17.10 -20.41
C ASN A 109 -8.19 -18.53 -20.71
N PRO A 110 -9.03 -19.58 -20.59
CA PRO A 110 -8.60 -20.96 -20.85
C PRO A 110 -8.05 -21.14 -22.28
N GLU A 111 -8.51 -20.34 -23.25
CA GLU A 111 -7.96 -20.33 -24.60
C GLU A 111 -6.51 -19.83 -24.64
N GLU A 112 -6.20 -18.76 -23.87
CA GLU A 112 -4.82 -18.27 -23.73
C GLU A 112 -3.92 -19.33 -23.11
N ILE A 113 -4.40 -20.05 -22.08
CA ILE A 113 -3.62 -21.13 -21.44
C ILE A 113 -3.27 -22.22 -22.46
N VAL A 114 -4.22 -22.61 -23.32
CA VAL A 114 -4.00 -23.62 -24.36
C VAL A 114 -3.01 -23.13 -25.41
N VAL A 115 -3.12 -21.87 -25.84
CA VAL A 115 -2.18 -21.24 -26.79
C VAL A 115 -0.78 -21.16 -26.20
N TYR A 116 -0.64 -20.67 -24.96
CA TYR A 116 0.65 -20.61 -24.27
C TYR A 116 1.27 -22.00 -24.08
N LYS A 117 0.46 -23.02 -23.78
CA LYS A 117 0.93 -24.41 -23.68
C LYS A 117 1.49 -24.91 -25.02
N ALA A 118 0.79 -24.65 -26.13
CA ALA A 118 1.25 -25.02 -27.46
C ALA A 118 2.55 -24.31 -27.83
N LEU A 119 2.65 -23.00 -27.52
CA LEU A 119 3.83 -22.19 -27.74
C LEU A 119 5.05 -22.67 -26.92
N ILE A 120 4.87 -22.98 -25.64
CA ILE A 120 5.94 -23.52 -24.77
C ILE A 120 6.41 -24.88 -25.28
N HIS A 121 5.48 -25.74 -25.72
CA HIS A 121 5.85 -27.04 -26.29
C HIS A 121 6.66 -26.88 -27.60
N ALA A 122 6.25 -25.96 -28.48
CA ALA A 122 6.99 -25.65 -29.70
C ALA A 122 8.38 -25.05 -29.41
N LEU A 123 8.49 -24.18 -28.40
CA LEU A 123 9.76 -23.64 -27.91
C LEU A 123 10.70 -24.74 -27.41
N ASN A 124 10.22 -25.63 -26.53
CA ASN A 124 11.04 -26.71 -26.00
C ASN A 124 11.54 -27.64 -27.09
N LYS A 125 10.66 -28.00 -28.04
CA LYS A 125 11.07 -28.82 -29.19
C LYS A 125 12.11 -28.10 -30.06
N ALA A 126 11.92 -26.81 -30.32
CA ALA A 126 12.89 -26.03 -31.08
C ALA A 126 14.24 -25.98 -30.36
N LEU A 127 14.25 -25.83 -29.03
CA LEU A 127 15.43 -25.84 -28.16
C LEU A 127 16.18 -27.19 -28.19
N ASP A 128 15.46 -28.32 -28.19
CA ASP A 128 16.05 -29.66 -28.25
C ASP A 128 16.78 -29.94 -29.58
N GLU A 129 16.43 -29.21 -30.65
CA GLU A 129 17.06 -29.35 -31.97
C GLU A 129 18.31 -28.48 -32.15
N LEU A 130 18.60 -27.55 -31.24
CA LEU A 130 19.81 -26.73 -31.32
C LEU A 130 21.04 -27.48 -30.83
N THR A 131 22.17 -27.17 -31.46
CA THR A 131 23.48 -27.60 -30.99
C THR A 131 23.86 -26.88 -29.69
N GLU A 132 24.81 -27.45 -28.92
CA GLU A 132 25.33 -26.80 -27.71
C GLU A 132 25.90 -25.39 -27.98
N GLU A 133 26.49 -25.19 -29.16
CA GLU A 133 27.02 -23.90 -29.60
C GLU A 133 25.89 -22.87 -29.75
N GLU A 134 24.79 -23.26 -30.40
CA GLU A 134 23.65 -22.36 -30.64
C GLU A 134 22.85 -22.12 -29.35
N LEU A 135 22.74 -23.13 -28.48
CA LEU A 135 22.17 -22.95 -27.14
C LEU A 135 22.97 -21.94 -26.32
N ARG A 136 24.31 -21.91 -26.44
CA ARG A 136 25.13 -20.88 -25.79
C ARG A 136 24.83 -19.49 -26.34
N TYR A 137 24.63 -19.35 -27.65
CA TYR A 137 24.19 -18.08 -28.25
C TYR A 137 22.84 -17.61 -27.72
N CYS A 138 21.86 -18.51 -27.60
CA CYS A 138 20.56 -18.18 -27.02
C CYS A 138 20.68 -17.73 -25.55
N LYS A 139 21.48 -18.42 -24.73
CA LYS A 139 21.73 -18.04 -23.33
C LYS A 139 22.40 -16.67 -23.22
N MET A 140 23.42 -16.40 -24.05
CA MET A 140 24.07 -15.09 -24.11
C MET A 140 23.05 -13.95 -24.35
N VAL A 141 22.09 -14.14 -25.26
CA VAL A 141 21.05 -13.14 -25.50
C VAL A 141 20.07 -13.01 -24.33
N ALA A 142 19.67 -14.12 -23.72
CA ALA A 142 18.76 -14.13 -22.58
C ALA A 142 19.36 -13.44 -21.34
N ASP A 143 20.64 -13.72 -21.08
CA ASP A 143 21.40 -13.21 -19.93
C ASP A 143 22.02 -11.82 -20.20
N LYS A 144 21.86 -11.28 -21.41
CA LYS A 144 22.41 -9.99 -21.87
C LYS A 144 23.93 -9.90 -21.70
N GLU A 145 24.62 -11.01 -21.92
CA GLU A 145 26.08 -11.10 -21.85
C GLU A 145 26.75 -10.36 -23.01
N SER A 146 28.00 -9.91 -22.80
CA SER A 146 28.78 -9.24 -23.82
C SER A 146 29.27 -10.23 -24.89
N GLU A 147 28.99 -9.95 -26.17
CA GLU A 147 29.50 -10.76 -27.29
C GLU A 147 31.02 -10.93 -27.26
N TYR A 148 31.73 -9.91 -26.77
CA TYR A 148 33.18 -9.95 -26.64
C TYR A 148 33.64 -10.95 -25.58
N GLU A 149 32.97 -11.01 -24.44
CA GLU A 149 33.30 -11.92 -23.34
C GLU A 149 33.01 -13.38 -23.73
N VAL A 150 31.85 -13.62 -24.33
CA VAL A 150 31.46 -14.95 -24.82
C VAL A 150 32.35 -15.40 -25.99
N SER A 151 32.83 -14.48 -26.83
CA SER A 151 33.78 -14.83 -27.91
C SER A 151 35.11 -15.35 -27.38
N LYS A 152 35.58 -14.82 -26.24
CA LYS A 152 36.78 -15.32 -25.55
C LYS A 152 36.56 -16.70 -24.94
N GLU A 153 35.41 -16.90 -24.29
CA GLU A 153 35.02 -18.19 -23.72
C GLU A 153 34.98 -19.28 -24.79
N MET A 154 34.37 -18.99 -25.93
CA MET A 154 34.21 -19.93 -27.04
C MET A 154 35.46 -20.04 -27.93
N SER A 155 36.49 -19.23 -27.69
CA SER A 155 37.70 -19.15 -28.52
C SER A 155 37.42 -18.83 -30.00
N ILE A 156 36.45 -17.96 -30.27
CA ILE A 156 36.01 -17.56 -31.62
C ILE A 156 36.19 -16.04 -31.77
N HIS A 157 36.45 -15.56 -33.00
CA HIS A 157 36.51 -14.12 -33.26
C HIS A 157 35.14 -13.45 -33.07
N PRO A 158 35.03 -12.27 -32.42
CA PRO A 158 33.74 -11.61 -32.13
C PRO A 158 32.82 -11.47 -33.35
N THR A 159 33.38 -11.12 -34.51
CA THR A 159 32.62 -10.99 -35.77
C THR A 159 32.00 -12.31 -36.24
N ILE A 160 32.72 -13.42 -36.06
CA ILE A 160 32.23 -14.75 -36.43
C ILE A 160 31.13 -15.18 -35.47
N LEU A 161 31.31 -14.93 -34.17
CA LEU A 161 30.29 -15.17 -33.16
C LEU A 161 29.01 -14.40 -33.48
N SER A 162 29.12 -13.11 -33.79
CA SER A 162 27.95 -12.28 -34.13
C SER A 162 27.21 -12.80 -35.37
N ALA A 163 27.95 -13.20 -36.41
CA ALA A 163 27.36 -13.78 -37.62
C ALA A 163 26.65 -15.12 -37.33
N ARG A 164 27.29 -16.03 -36.59
CA ARG A 164 26.72 -17.34 -36.22
C ARG A 164 25.50 -17.21 -35.31
N LYS A 165 25.58 -16.34 -34.30
CA LYS A 165 24.46 -15.99 -33.42
C LYS A 165 23.27 -15.48 -34.22
N ASN A 166 23.48 -14.54 -35.13
CA ASN A 166 22.40 -13.98 -35.95
C ASN A 166 21.77 -15.04 -36.87
N ALA A 167 22.57 -15.92 -37.47
CA ALA A 167 22.06 -17.03 -38.28
C ALA A 167 21.20 -17.99 -37.46
N ALA A 168 21.67 -18.42 -36.28
CA ALA A 168 20.92 -19.30 -35.38
C ALA A 168 19.59 -18.68 -34.93
N LEU A 169 19.59 -17.39 -34.57
CA LEU A 169 18.38 -16.67 -34.20
C LEU A 169 17.40 -16.51 -35.37
N GLU A 170 17.90 -16.31 -36.59
CA GLU A 170 17.07 -16.23 -37.79
C GLU A 170 16.39 -17.57 -38.11
N GLU A 171 17.12 -18.68 -38.00
CA GLU A 171 16.54 -20.02 -38.16
C GLU A 171 15.49 -20.33 -37.10
N LEU A 172 15.76 -19.99 -35.84
CA LEU A 172 14.80 -20.14 -34.75
C LEU A 172 13.53 -19.30 -35.00
N GLY A 173 13.71 -18.06 -35.47
CA GLY A 173 12.61 -17.19 -35.89
C GLY A 173 11.77 -17.77 -37.03
N LYS A 174 12.40 -18.45 -38.00
CA LYS A 174 11.68 -19.16 -39.08
C LYS A 174 10.84 -20.32 -38.53
N LYS A 175 11.39 -21.13 -37.63
CA LYS A 175 10.67 -22.26 -36.99
C LYS A 175 9.48 -21.80 -36.15
N MET A 176 9.57 -20.61 -35.55
CA MET A 176 8.53 -20.05 -34.68
C MET A 176 7.51 -19.16 -35.39
N LYS A 177 7.64 -18.95 -36.71
CA LYS A 177 6.80 -17.99 -37.46
C LYS A 177 5.30 -18.26 -37.35
N ASP A 178 4.92 -19.52 -37.26
CA ASP A 178 3.52 -19.96 -37.25
C ASP A 178 2.90 -19.98 -35.84
N TYR A 179 3.69 -19.72 -34.79
CA TYR A 179 3.25 -19.68 -33.39
C TYR A 179 3.14 -18.24 -32.86
N ARG A 180 3.11 -17.25 -33.75
CA ARG A 180 3.16 -15.84 -33.42
C ARG A 180 1.78 -15.23 -33.18
#